data_AF-A0A969JYU6-F1
#
_entry.id   AF-A0A969JYU6-F1
#
_cell.length_a   1.000
_cell.length_b   1.000
_cell.length_c   1.000
_cell.angle_alpha   90.00
_cell.angle_beta   90.00
_cell.angle_gamma   90.00
#
_symmetry.space_group_name_H-M   'P 1'
#
loop_
_entity.id
_entity.type
_entity.pdbx_description
1 polymer ?
#
loop_
_entity_poly.entity_id
_entity_poly.type
_entity_poly.pdbx_seq_one_letter_code
_entity_poly.pdbx_strand_id
1 'polypeptide(L)' 'MMVIFETNRLQVRPLTPTDFPAFQTMQGNANVMRYTTGIPLNPTESAHELDDII' A
#
# COMPACT_ATOMS: atom_id res chain seq x y z
N MET A 1 -5.67 17.57 -0.83
CA MET A 1 -5.65 16.12 -1.11
C MET A 1 -6.64 15.85 -2.23
N MET A 2 -6.21 15.33 -3.37
CA MET A 2 -7.08 15.08 -4.53
C MET A 2 -7.76 13.71 -4.38
N VAL A 3 -9.08 13.66 -4.56
CA VAL A 3 -9.87 12.42 -4.50
C VAL A 3 -10.13 11.93 -5.93
N ILE A 4 -9.87 10.65 -6.19
CA ILE A 4 -10.16 10.02 -7.49
C ILE A 4 -11.62 9.53 -7.49
N PHE A 5 -12.03 8.88 -6.40
CA PHE A 5 -13.36 8.30 -6.26
C PHE A 5 -13.74 8.21 -4.77
N GLU A 6 -15.03 8.36 -4.46
CA GLU A 6 -15.53 8.32 -3.09
C GLU A 6 -16.88 7.59 -3.03
N THR A 7 -17.09 6.90 -1.92
CA THR A 7 -18.36 6.24 -1.56
C THR A 7 -18.73 6.66 -0.14
N ASN A 8 -19.89 6.23 0.33
CA ASN A 8 -20.33 6.48 1.71
C ASN A 8 -19.36 5.95 2.80
N ARG A 9 -18.43 5.05 2.48
CA ARG A 9 -17.53 4.42 3.48
C ARG A 9 -16.06 4.45 3.12
N LEU A 10 -15.70 4.83 1.90
CA LEU A 10 -14.34 4.70 1.37
C LEU A 10 -14.01 5.86 0.45
N GLN A 11 -12.75 6.26 0.48
CA GLN A 11 -12.15 7.24 -0.40
C GLN A 11 -10.95 6.60 -1.11
N VAL A 12 -10.86 6.81 -2.42
CA VAL A 12 -9.71 6.44 -3.25
C VAL A 12 -8.99 7.72 -3.67
N ARG A 13 -7.69 7.77 -3.41
CA ARG A 13 -6.81 8.89 -3.73
C ARG A 13 -5.43 8.37 -4.15
N PRO A 14 -4.60 9.19 -4.82
CA PRO A 14 -3.20 8.84 -5.01
C PRO A 14 -2.52 8.58 -3.66
N LEU A 15 -1.58 7.63 -3.68
CA LEU A 15 -0.71 7.38 -2.55
C LEU A 15 0.24 8.56 -2.36
N THR A 16 0.73 8.69 -1.14
CA THR A 16 1.71 9.70 -0.74
C THR A 16 2.77 9.03 0.13
N PRO A 17 3.96 9.63 0.28
CA PRO A 17 4.99 9.08 1.17
C PRO A 17 4.52 8.84 2.61
N THR A 18 3.53 9.60 3.09
CA THR A 18 2.98 9.43 4.45
C THR A 18 2.18 8.13 4.64
N ASP A 19 1.80 7.46 3.55
CA ASP A 19 1.06 6.19 3.59
C ASP A 19 1.94 4.98 3.86
N PHE A 20 3.27 5.16 3.84
CA PHE A 20 4.24 4.07 4.01
C PHE A 20 3.96 3.15 5.21
N PRO A 21 3.64 3.63 6.42
CA PRO A 21 3.36 2.73 7.55
C PRO A 21 2.18 1.78 7.29
N ALA A 22 1.10 2.28 6.67
CA ALA A 22 -0.05 1.46 6.32
C ALA A 22 0.26 0.52 5.14
N PHE A 23 0.99 1.02 4.15
CA PHE A 23 1.45 0.24 3.00
C PHE A 23 2.33 -0.94 3.42
N GLN A 24 3.35 -0.70 4.27
CA GLN A 24 4.20 -1.75 4.85
C GLN A 24 3.42 -2.74 5.71
N THR A 25 2.40 -2.27 6.44
CA THR A 25 1.57 -3.18 7.25
C THR A 25 0.81 -4.18 6.36
N MET A 26 0.36 -3.74 5.19
CA MET A 26 -0.30 -4.59 4.21
C MET A 26 0.69 -5.54 3.53
N GLN A 27 1.77 -5.00 2.96
CA GLN A 27 2.78 -5.74 2.20
C GLN A 27 3.59 -6.72 3.06
N GLY A 28 3.80 -6.41 4.34
CA GLY A 28 4.46 -7.30 5.29
C GLY A 28 3.55 -8.40 5.87
N ASN A 29 2.26 -8.41 5.53
CA ASN A 29 1.31 -9.39 6.06
C ASN A 29 1.24 -10.64 5.18
N ALA A 30 1.73 -11.76 5.70
CA ALA A 30 1.73 -13.04 4.99
C ALA A 30 0.33 -13.53 4.55
N ASN A 31 -0.73 -13.21 5.30
CA ASN A 31 -2.08 -13.59 4.91
C ASN A 31 -2.58 -12.77 3.71
N VAL A 32 -2.19 -11.50 3.62
CA VAL A 32 -2.52 -10.61 2.50
C VAL A 32 -1.70 -11.02 1.28
N MET A 33 -0.40 -11.20 1.44
CA MET A 33 0.52 -11.48 0.34
C MET A 33 0.44 -12.91 -0.20
N ARG A 34 -0.24 -13.82 0.51
CA ARG A 34 -0.38 -15.23 0.15
C ARG A 34 -0.81 -15.45 -1.31
N TYR A 35 -1.70 -14.60 -1.82
CA TYR A 35 -2.30 -14.74 -3.17
C TYR A 35 -1.80 -13.71 -4.18
N THR A 36 -0.82 -12.89 -3.81
CA THR A 36 -0.17 -11.94 -4.72
C THR A 36 1.18 -12.51 -5.14
N THR A 37 2.26 -12.21 -4.42
CA THR A 37 3.62 -12.72 -4.67
C THR A 37 3.93 -13.97 -3.86
N GLY A 38 3.14 -14.26 -2.81
CA GLY A 38 3.40 -15.35 -1.86
C GLY A 38 4.49 -15.04 -0.83
N ILE A 39 5.14 -13.88 -0.92
CA ILE A 39 6.25 -13.48 -0.06
C ILE A 39 5.90 -12.12 0.58
N PRO A 40 5.81 -12.02 1.91
CA PRO A 40 5.64 -10.74 2.58
C PRO A 40 6.89 -9.88 2.40
N LEU A 41 6.71 -8.60 2.08
CA LEU A 41 7.82 -7.68 1.87
C LEU A 41 8.35 -7.13 3.18
N ASN A 42 9.66 -6.93 3.23
CA ASN A 42 10.30 -6.17 4.29
C ASN A 42 10.16 -4.65 4.05
N PRO A 43 10.45 -3.81 5.06
CA PRO A 43 10.27 -2.36 4.95
C PRO A 43 11.02 -1.71 3.78
N THR A 44 12.21 -2.18 3.45
CA THR A 44 13.01 -1.62 2.34
C THR A 44 12.36 -1.93 0.99
N GLU A 45 11.87 -3.15 0.81
CA GLU A 45 11.18 -3.58 -0.42
C GLU A 45 9.88 -2.80 -0.60
N SER A 46 9.08 -2.67 0.45
CA SER A 46 7.83 -1.90 0.37
C SER A 46 8.06 -0.41 0.14
N ALA A 47 9.19 0.14 0.60
CA ALA A 47 9.55 1.53 0.35
C ALA A 47 9.89 1.74 -1.12
N HIS A 48 10.63 0.81 -1.72
CA HIS A 48 10.92 0.81 -3.16
C HIS A 48 9.64 0.69 -3.99
N GLU A 49 8.75 -0.26 -3.66
CA GLU A 49 7.49 -0.40 -4.40
C GLU A 49 6.58 0.82 -4.24
N LEU A 50 6.56 1.47 -3.07
CA LEU A 50 5.79 2.70 -2.88
C LEU A 50 6.35 3.84 -3.74
N ASP A 51 7.67 3.97 -3.84
CA ASP A 51 8.33 5.00 -4.68
C ASP A 51 8.00 4.80 -6.18
N ASP A 52 7.88 3.55 -6.63
CA ASP A 52 7.54 3.22 -8.02
C ASP A 52 6.08 3.58 -8.41
N ILE A 53 5.19 3.78 -7.43
CA ILE A 53 3.74 3.96 -7.67
C ILE A 53 3.18 5.33 -7.23
N ILE A 54 3.98 6.20 -6.61
CA ILE A 54 3.57 7.55 -6.19
C ILE A 54 3.81 8.62 -7.25
#